data_AF-K5VWV9-F1
#
_entry.id   AF-K5VWV9-F1
#
_cell.length_a   1.000
_cell.length_b   1.000
_cell.length_c   1.000
_cell.angle_alpha   90.00
_cell.angle_beta   90.00
_cell.angle_gamma   90.00
#
_symmetry.space_group_name_H-M   'P 1'
#
loop_
_entity.id
_entity.type
_entity.pdbx_description
1 polymer ?
#
loop_
_entity_poly.entity_id
_entity_poly.type
_entity_poly.pdbx_seq_one_letter_code
_entity_poly.pdbx_strand_id
1 'polypeptide(L)'
;MDPKHQRREEQLTNDPFCSANPINHRGGRWKKLHVLEPTDMEYITVGKQFKDGWKHPHKTEPCVKAIFKIVSPSHFLVAYYQYQDRVLQDLSPPMQFSAN
;
A
#
# COMPACT_ATOMS: atom_id res chain seq x y z
N MET A 1 -13.31 -21.51 -27.16
CA MET A 1 -12.75 -21.35 -25.81
C MET A 1 -11.46 -22.16 -25.76
N ASP A 2 -10.31 -21.50 -25.65
CA ASP A 2 -8.99 -22.13 -25.75
C ASP A 2 -8.56 -22.69 -24.38
N PRO A 3 -8.28 -24.00 -24.22
CA PRO A 3 -8.01 -24.62 -22.91
C PRO A 3 -6.77 -24.05 -22.19
N LYS A 4 -5.90 -23.30 -22.89
CA LYS A 4 -4.76 -22.60 -22.27
C LYS A 4 -5.15 -21.34 -21.51
N HIS A 5 -6.26 -20.68 -21.88
CA HIS A 5 -6.75 -19.49 -21.18
C HIS A 5 -7.36 -19.85 -19.83
N GLN A 6 -8.11 -20.94 -19.78
CA GLN A 6 -8.77 -21.43 -18.58
C GLN A 6 -7.80 -21.81 -17.47
N ARG A 7 -6.68 -22.46 -17.84
CA ARG A 7 -5.64 -22.87 -16.88
C ARG A 7 -4.90 -21.67 -16.24
N ARG A 8 -4.82 -20.52 -16.93
CA ARG A 8 -4.23 -19.28 -16.37
C ARG A 8 -5.16 -18.58 -15.39
N GLU A 9 -6.46 -18.51 -15.71
CA GLU A 9 -7.47 -17.92 -14.82
C GLU A 9 -7.64 -18.73 -13.53
N GLU A 10 -7.58 -20.07 -13.62
CA GLU A 10 -7.57 -20.96 -12.45
C GLU A 10 -6.34 -20.76 -11.56
N GLN A 11 -5.18 -20.40 -12.12
CA GLN A 11 -3.98 -20.11 -11.31
C GLN A 11 -4.09 -18.77 -10.57
N LEU A 12 -4.70 -17.75 -11.18
CA LEU A 12 -4.92 -16.44 -10.55
C LEU A 12 -5.96 -16.52 -9.41
N THR A 13 -7.01 -17.32 -9.57
CA THR A 13 -8.04 -17.48 -8.53
C THR A 13 -7.58 -18.30 -7.32
N ASN A 14 -6.50 -19.09 -7.47
CA ASN A 14 -5.90 -19.87 -6.40
C ASN A 14 -4.71 -19.17 -5.69
N ASP A 15 -4.20 -18.08 -6.26
CA ASP A 15 -3.17 -17.28 -5.59
C ASP A 15 -3.79 -16.60 -4.35
N PRO A 16 -3.29 -16.86 -3.13
CA PRO A 16 -3.83 -16.28 -1.90
C PRO A 16 -3.74 -14.76 -1.85
N PHE A 17 -2.86 -14.14 -2.66
CA PHE A 17 -2.67 -12.68 -2.71
C PHE A 17 -3.39 -12.02 -3.89
N CYS A 18 -4.01 -12.80 -4.79
CA CYS A 18 -4.70 -12.24 -5.94
C CYS A 18 -6.03 -11.62 -5.54
N SER A 19 -6.32 -10.43 -6.07
CA SER A 19 -7.60 -9.74 -5.88
C SER A 19 -8.78 -10.50 -6.48
N ALA A 20 -8.56 -11.41 -7.44
CA ALA A 20 -9.59 -12.28 -8.01
C ALA A 20 -9.89 -13.54 -7.18
N ASN A 21 -9.11 -13.83 -6.12
CA ASN A 21 -9.32 -15.00 -5.29
C ASN A 21 -10.58 -14.84 -4.43
N PRO A 22 -11.59 -15.73 -4.53
CA PRO A 22 -12.84 -15.63 -3.78
C PRO A 22 -12.68 -15.60 -2.26
N ILE A 23 -11.58 -16.13 -1.71
CA ILE A 23 -11.24 -16.04 -0.28
C ILE A 23 -11.04 -14.59 0.15
N ASN A 24 -10.44 -13.77 -0.71
CA ASN A 24 -10.24 -12.33 -0.49
C ASN A 24 -11.56 -11.53 -0.61
N HIS A 25 -12.62 -12.15 -1.13
CA HIS A 25 -13.96 -11.56 -1.25
C HIS A 25 -14.89 -11.94 -0.08
N ARG A 26 -14.52 -12.90 0.78
CA ARG A 26 -15.33 -13.29 1.93
C ARG A 26 -15.18 -12.25 3.05
N GLY A 27 -16.30 -11.60 3.40
CA GLY A 27 -16.37 -10.57 4.43
C GLY A 27 -15.82 -11.03 5.80
N GLY A 28 -15.04 -10.15 6.44
CA GLY A 28 -14.35 -10.40 7.71
C GLY A 28 -13.11 -9.50 7.86
N ARG A 29 -12.16 -9.87 8.73
CA ARG A 29 -10.87 -9.16 8.99
C ARG A 29 -10.07 -8.76 7.73
N TRP A 30 -10.42 -9.30 6.58
CA TRP A 30 -9.79 -9.15 5.27
C TRP A 30 -10.39 -8.03 4.39
N LYS A 31 -11.46 -7.35 4.82
CA LYS A 31 -11.96 -6.08 4.20
C LYS A 31 -11.01 -4.88 4.35
N LYS A 32 -9.78 -5.10 4.82
CA LYS A 32 -8.79 -4.04 5.05
C LYS A 32 -8.01 -3.68 3.79
N LEU A 33 -8.03 -4.52 2.76
CA LEU A 33 -7.26 -4.28 1.54
C LEU A 33 -8.19 -3.71 0.47
N HIS A 34 -7.96 -2.46 0.11
CA HIS A 34 -8.62 -1.81 -1.00
C HIS A 34 -7.66 -1.76 -2.18
N VAL A 35 -8.01 -2.41 -3.29
CA VAL A 35 -7.24 -2.29 -4.53
C VAL A 35 -7.34 -0.85 -5.03
N LEU A 36 -6.20 -0.26 -5.39
CA LEU A 36 -6.16 1.01 -6.10
C LEU A 36 -6.19 0.76 -7.61
N GLU A 37 -7.06 1.49 -8.31
CA GLU A 37 -7.13 1.41 -9.77
C GLU A 37 -5.87 2.03 -10.40
N PRO A 38 -5.36 1.49 -11.53
CA PRO A 38 -4.17 2.04 -12.19
C PRO A 38 -4.29 3.50 -12.64
N THR A 39 -5.53 3.98 -12.82
CA THR A 39 -5.84 5.38 -13.16
C THR A 39 -5.88 6.30 -11.93
N ASP A 40 -5.85 5.75 -10.72
CA ASP A 40 -5.84 6.52 -9.48
C ASP A 40 -4.50 7.25 -9.32
N MET A 41 -4.55 8.52 -8.92
CA MET A 41 -3.36 9.30 -8.62
C MET A 41 -2.53 8.69 -7.48
N GLU A 42 -3.17 8.05 -6.49
CA GLU A 42 -2.46 7.33 -5.42
C GLU A 42 -1.66 6.15 -6.00
N TYR A 43 -2.24 5.39 -6.94
CA TYR A 43 -1.57 4.28 -7.61
C TYR A 43 -0.36 4.77 -8.40
N ILE A 44 -0.53 5.81 -9.23
CA ILE A 44 0.53 6.36 -10.07
C ILE A 44 1.69 6.85 -9.20
N THR A 45 1.37 7.56 -8.11
CA THR A 45 2.37 8.13 -7.20
C THR A 45 3.18 7.04 -6.50
N VAL A 46 2.52 6.07 -5.89
CA VAL A 46 3.19 4.97 -5.18
C VAL A 46 3.98 4.09 -6.16
N GLY A 47 3.41 3.81 -7.33
CA GLY A 47 4.07 3.06 -8.39
C GLY A 47 5.35 3.75 -8.86
N LYS A 48 5.36 5.08 -8.97
CA LYS A 48 6.57 5.85 -9.26
C LYS A 48 7.60 5.75 -8.14
N GLN A 49 7.20 5.96 -6.89
CA GLN A 49 8.10 5.87 -5.73
C GLN A 49 8.78 4.49 -5.61
N PHE A 50 8.03 3.42 -5.91
CA PHE A 50 8.58 2.07 -5.93
C PHE A 50 9.69 1.92 -6.97
N LYS A 51 9.51 2.46 -8.17
CA LYS A 51 10.52 2.45 -9.23
C LYS A 51 11.72 3.32 -8.89
N ASP A 52 11.48 4.52 -8.38
CA ASP A 52 12.54 5.45 -7.96
C ASP A 52 13.39 4.84 -6.82
N GLY A 53 12.79 3.99 -5.99
CA GLY A 53 13.47 3.23 -4.94
C GLY A 53 14.27 2.01 -5.42
N TRP A 54 14.11 1.58 -6.67
CA TRP A 54 14.82 0.43 -7.21
C TRP A 54 16.28 0.77 -7.51
N LYS A 55 17.21 0.18 -6.75
CA LYS A 55 18.66 0.48 -6.83
C LYS A 55 19.51 -0.66 -7.39
N HIS A 56 18.91 -1.62 -8.10
CA HIS A 56 19.62 -2.80 -8.58
C HIS A 56 19.85 -2.74 -10.10
N PRO A 57 20.97 -2.16 -10.57
CA PRO A 57 21.21 -1.92 -12.00
C PRO A 57 21.39 -3.20 -12.82
N HIS A 58 21.80 -4.30 -12.18
CA HIS A 58 22.03 -5.59 -12.85
C HIS A 58 20.82 -6.53 -12.77
N LYS A 59 19.69 -6.07 -12.22
CA LYS A 59 18.46 -6.84 -12.11
C LYS A 59 17.35 -6.11 -12.86
N THR A 60 16.48 -6.88 -13.50
CA THR A 60 15.28 -6.34 -14.16
C THR A 60 14.39 -5.66 -13.12
N GLU A 61 13.91 -4.45 -13.46
CA GLU A 61 12.93 -3.74 -12.63
C GLU A 61 11.64 -4.57 -12.53
N PRO A 62 11.11 -4.79 -11.31
CA PRO A 62 9.86 -5.52 -11.12
C PRO A 62 8.64 -4.75 -11.65
N CYS A 63 7.74 -5.47 -12.31
CA CYS A 63 6.46 -4.95 -12.78
C CYS A 63 5.44 -4.92 -11.63
N VAL A 64 4.90 -3.73 -11.34
CA VAL A 64 3.81 -3.55 -10.36
C VAL A 64 2.52 -4.16 -10.93
N LYS A 65 1.98 -5.17 -10.24
CA LYS A 65 0.74 -5.87 -10.65
C LYS A 65 -0.51 -5.27 -10.02
N ALA A 66 -0.42 -4.87 -8.76
CA ALA A 66 -1.50 -4.26 -8.00
C ALA A 66 -0.90 -3.45 -6.85
N ILE A 67 -1.63 -2.43 -6.42
CA ILE A 67 -1.33 -1.66 -5.21
C ILE A 67 -2.56 -1.73 -4.32
N PHE A 68 -2.36 -1.99 -3.03
CA PHE A 68 -3.43 -2.09 -2.05
C PHE A 68 -3.28 -1.02 -0.99
N LYS A 69 -4.35 -0.27 -0.75
CA LYS A 69 -4.51 0.60 0.41
C LYS A 69 -4.98 -0.22 1.60
N ILE A 70 -4.19 -0.21 2.67
CA ILE A 70 -4.54 -0.91 3.92
C ILE A 70 -5.36 0.03 4.80
N VAL A 71 -6.64 -0.26 4.96
CA VAL A 71 -7.54 0.45 5.87
C VAL A 71 -7.48 -0.23 7.24
N SER A 72 -6.99 0.52 8.22
CA SER A 72 -6.95 0.08 9.62
C SER A 72 -7.95 0.88 10.45
N PRO A 73 -8.67 0.25 11.40
CA PRO A 73 -9.49 1.00 12.35
C PRO A 73 -8.65 2.01 13.14
N SER A 74 -9.23 3.18 13.44
CA SER A 74 -8.50 4.30 14.06
C SER A 74 -7.82 3.93 15.38
N HIS A 75 -8.38 3.00 16.16
CA HIS A 75 -7.79 2.55 17.42
C HIS A 75 -6.43 1.85 17.24
N PHE A 76 -6.16 1.23 16.08
CA PHE A 76 -4.83 0.67 15.78
C PHE A 76 -3.79 1.74 15.43
N LEU A 77 -4.23 2.96 15.07
CA LEU A 77 -3.35 4.06 14.67
C LEU A 77 -3.00 4.99 15.84
N VAL A 78 -3.63 4.82 17.02
CA VAL A 78 -3.42 5.68 18.20
C VAL A 78 -1.95 5.77 18.58
N ALA A 79 -1.25 4.64 18.66
CA ALA A 79 0.17 4.63 19.02
C ALA A 79 1.05 5.35 17.98
N TYR A 80 0.70 5.22 16.70
CA TYR A 80 1.39 5.93 15.61
C TYR A 80 1.19 7.44 15.73
N TYR A 81 -0.05 7.90 15.94
CA TYR A 81 -0.34 9.34 16.11
C TYR A 81 0.34 9.92 17.35
N GLN A 82 0.31 9.21 18.49
CA GLN A 82 1.00 9.65 19.70
C GLN A 82 2.52 9.78 19.48
N TYR A 83 3.13 8.89 18.71
CA TYR A 83 4.54 8.99 18.36
C TYR A 83 4.81 10.17 17.42
N GLN A 84 3.96 10.35 16.40
CA GLN A 84 4.06 11.46 15.45
C GLN A 84 3.98 12.81 16.16
N ASP A 85 3.07 12.97 17.12
CA ASP A 85 2.91 14.20 17.91
C ASP A 85 4.19 14.53 18.70
N ARG A 86 4.82 13.53 19.31
CA ARG A 86 6.09 13.73 20.05
C ARG A 86 7.22 14.17 19.14
N VAL A 87 7.38 13.49 18.00
CA VAL A 87 8.43 13.84 17.02
C VAL A 87 8.22 15.25 16.49
N LEU A 88 6.98 15.67 16.23
CA LEU A 88 6.69 17.02 15.77
C LEU A 88 6.97 18.08 16.84
N GLN A 89 6.68 17.79 18.12
CA GLN A 89 7.03 18.66 19.23
C GLN A 89 8.54 18.84 19.37
N ASP A 90 9.32 17.76 19.23
CA ASP A 90 10.78 17.80 19.32
C ASP A 90 11.43 18.55 18.14
N LEU A 91 10.76 18.60 16.99
CA LEU A 91 11.23 19.29 15.79
C LEU A 91 10.74 20.75 15.70
N SER A 92 9.85 21.19 16.59
CA SER A 92 9.44 22.59 16.67
C SER A 92 10.57 23.42 17.28
N PRO A 93 11.08 24.46 16.58
CA PRO A 93 12.10 25.32 17.15
C PRO A 93 11.55 25.99 18.42
N PRO A 94 12.37 26.14 19.48
CA PRO A 94 11.93 26.84 20.68
C PRO A 94 11.49 28.25 20.28
N MET A 95 10.26 28.63 20.63
CA MET A 95 9.79 30.02 20.52
C MET A 95 10.79 30.91 21.25
N GLN A 96 11.60 31.65 20.50
CA GLN A 96 12.46 32.65 21.09
C GLN A 96 11.56 33.81 21.52
N PHE A 97 11.30 33.88 22.82
CA PHE A 97 10.73 35.07 23.42
C PHE A 97 11.79 36.17 23.39
N SER A 98 11.66 37.09 22.44
CA SER A 98 12.44 38.32 22.43
C SER A 98 11.91 39.21 23.55
N ALA A 99 12.67 39.34 24.64
CA ALA A 99 12.41 40.34 25.66
C ALA A 99 12.84 41.71 25.11
N ASN A 100 11.87 42.64 25.03
CA ASN A 100 12.12 44.07 24.83
C ASN A 100 12.39 44.75 26.18
#